data_AF-A0A3P8H5L4-F1
#
_entry.id   AF-A0A3P8H5L4-F1
#
_cell.length_a   1.000
_cell.length_b   1.000
_cell.length_c   1.000
_cell.angle_alpha   90.00
_cell.angle_beta   90.00
_cell.angle_gamma   90.00
#
_symmetry.space_group_name_H-M   'P 1'
#
loop_
_entity.id
_entity.type
_entity.pdbx_description
1 polymer ?
#
loop_
_entity_poly.entity_id
_entity_poly.type
_entity_poly.pdbx_seq_one_letter_code
_entity_poly.pdbx_strand_id
1 'polypeptide(L)'
;MSFSEVCAVSRVSKKEIGKVFKKILKILETNVQSVTVEDFMSRFCGNLNLNITVQRVANVVARRALNLNLVAGRSPVSVAAAAIYMAAYALGCRKEKRDIGDVAGCAEATITCTYRAMHSRASELFPEDVRLAIRPDELPL
;
A
#
# COMPACT_ATOMS: atom_id res chain seq x y z
N MET A 1 3.42 44.46 5.25
CA MET A 1 4.79 44.10 4.81
C MET A 1 4.74 42.71 4.22
N SER A 2 5.12 42.62 2.94
CA SER A 2 4.85 41.47 2.07
C SER A 2 6.08 40.55 1.92
N PHE A 3 5.82 39.43 1.25
CA PHE A 3 6.68 38.30 0.86
C PHE A 3 8.08 38.61 0.29
N SER A 4 8.44 39.88 0.06
CA SER A 4 9.66 40.31 -0.63
C SER A 4 10.94 40.23 0.20
N GLU A 5 10.88 40.15 1.54
CA GLU A 5 12.08 40.11 2.39
C GLU A 5 12.63 38.70 2.68
N VAL A 6 11.83 37.64 2.49
CA VAL A 6 12.25 36.27 2.85
C VAL A 6 13.07 35.59 1.75
N CYS A 7 13.04 36.09 0.51
CA CYS A 7 13.75 35.48 -0.62
C CYS A 7 15.23 35.92 -0.77
N ALA A 8 15.73 36.84 0.06
CA ALA A 8 17.07 37.44 -0.12
C ALA A 8 18.21 36.75 0.65
N VAL A 9 17.94 35.73 1.47
CA VAL A 9 18.97 35.18 2.41
C VAL A 9 19.49 33.78 2.04
N SER A 10 18.89 33.06 1.09
CA SER A 10 19.50 31.81 0.60
C SER A 10 20.07 32.00 -0.81
N ARG A 11 21.38 32.28 -0.91
CA ARG A 11 22.17 32.11 -2.14
C ARG A 11 22.34 30.62 -2.47
N VAL A 12 21.24 29.88 -2.60
CA VAL A 12 21.26 28.48 -3.02
C VAL A 12 20.35 28.35 -4.21
N SER A 13 20.93 28.04 -5.37
CA SER A 13 20.17 27.82 -6.59
C SER A 13 19.23 26.62 -6.41
N LYS A 14 18.03 26.62 -7.03
CA LYS A 14 17.13 25.45 -7.05
C LYS A 14 17.85 24.14 -7.46
N LYS A 15 18.93 24.26 -8.26
CA LYS A 15 19.78 23.17 -8.72
C LYS A 15 20.66 22.58 -7.61
N GLU A 16 21.12 23.39 -6.65
CA GLU A 16 21.88 22.93 -5.49
C GLU A 16 20.97 22.28 -4.45
N ILE A 17 19.78 22.83 -4.22
CA ILE A 17 18.75 22.19 -3.37
C ILE A 17 18.42 20.80 -3.92
N GLY A 18 18.23 20.67 -5.23
CA GLY A 18 17.99 19.36 -5.87
C GLY A 18 19.15 18.38 -5.73
N LYS A 19 20.41 18.86 -5.73
CA LYS A 19 21.60 18.02 -5.51
C LYS A 19 21.72 17.57 -4.06
N VAL A 20 21.47 18.46 -3.11
CA VAL A 20 21.50 18.14 -1.67
C VAL A 20 20.36 17.19 -1.33
N PHE A 21 19.15 17.40 -1.86
CA PHE A 21 18.02 16.48 -1.70
C PHE A 21 18.31 15.09 -2.27
N LYS A 22 18.90 14.99 -3.47
CA LYS A 22 19.36 13.70 -4.03
C LYS A 22 20.43 13.03 -3.17
N LYS A 23 21.36 13.81 -2.59
CA LYS A 23 22.37 13.25 -1.68
C LYS A 23 21.75 12.74 -0.38
N ILE A 24 20.78 13.47 0.20
CA ILE A 24 20.04 13.02 1.38
C ILE A 24 19.25 11.75 1.07
N LEU A 25 18.54 11.70 -0.06
CA LEU A 25 17.86 10.48 -0.52
C LEU A 25 18.84 9.31 -0.69
N LYS A 26 20.01 9.55 -1.29
CA LYS A 26 21.04 8.52 -1.47
C LYS A 26 21.68 8.06 -0.16
N ILE A 27 21.86 8.96 0.81
CA ILE A 27 22.36 8.62 2.16
C ILE A 27 21.30 7.79 2.92
N LEU A 28 20.02 8.12 2.77
CA LEU A 28 18.91 7.33 3.30
C LEU A 28 18.83 5.95 2.59
N GLU A 29 19.10 5.87 1.29
CA GLU A 29 19.17 4.60 0.54
C GLU A 29 20.34 3.71 0.97
N THR A 30 21.41 4.25 1.56
CA THR A 30 22.61 3.45 1.92
C THR A 30 22.43 2.67 3.23
N ASN A 31 21.27 2.78 3.91
CA ASN A 31 20.95 1.98 5.11
C ASN A 31 19.50 1.50 5.18
N VAL A 32 18.74 1.58 4.09
CA VAL A 32 17.34 1.13 4.04
C VAL A 32 17.30 -0.17 3.24
N GLN A 33 17.13 -1.30 3.93
CA GLN A 33 16.56 -2.48 3.30
C GLN A 33 15.26 -2.04 2.62
N SER A 34 15.14 -2.25 1.31
CA SER A 34 13.94 -1.87 0.56
C SER A 34 12.75 -2.62 1.15
N VAL A 35 11.89 -1.93 1.91
CA VAL A 35 10.73 -2.55 2.55
C VAL A 35 9.78 -3.02 1.45
N THR A 36 9.54 -4.32 1.41
CA THR A 36 8.69 -4.98 0.42
C THR A 36 7.22 -4.98 0.85
N VAL A 37 6.31 -5.33 -0.06
CA VAL A 37 4.89 -5.48 0.28
C VAL A 37 4.70 -6.60 1.31
N GLU A 38 5.49 -7.66 1.18
CA GLU A 38 5.52 -8.84 2.05
C GLU A 38 5.88 -8.47 3.50
N ASP A 39 6.83 -7.56 3.70
CA ASP A 39 7.21 -7.06 5.02
C ASP A 39 6.04 -6.35 5.73
N PHE A 40 5.25 -5.59 4.98
CA PHE A 40 4.04 -4.94 5.48
C PHE A 40 2.95 -5.95 5.82
N MET A 41 2.79 -7.01 5.03
CA MET A 41 1.74 -8.02 5.23
C MET A 41 1.84 -8.68 6.60
N SER A 42 3.04 -9.09 7.00
CA SER A 42 3.26 -9.74 8.30
C SER A 42 2.87 -8.81 9.46
N ARG A 43 3.38 -7.57 9.43
CA ARG A 43 3.12 -6.58 10.49
C ARG A 43 1.65 -6.17 10.56
N PHE A 44 1.04 -5.87 9.42
CA PHE A 44 -0.34 -5.40 9.36
C PHE A 44 -1.33 -6.50 9.73
N CYS A 45 -1.14 -7.73 9.21
CA CYS A 45 -2.02 -8.85 9.57
C CYS A 45 -1.91 -9.19 11.06
N GLY A 46 -0.70 -9.16 11.64
CA GLY A 46 -0.49 -9.33 13.08
C GLY A 46 -1.23 -8.29 13.91
N ASN A 47 -1.06 -7.01 13.59
CA ASN A 47 -1.74 -5.91 14.30
C ASN A 47 -3.27 -5.94 14.15
N LEU A 48 -3.79 -6.50 13.04
CA LEU A 48 -5.21 -6.66 12.80
C LEU A 48 -5.78 -7.98 13.38
N ASN A 49 -4.96 -8.81 14.04
CA ASN A 49 -5.33 -10.14 14.52
C ASN A 49 -5.93 -11.03 13.40
N LEU A 50 -5.34 -10.94 12.20
CA LEU A 50 -5.73 -11.77 11.06
C LEU A 50 -4.91 -13.07 11.06
N ASN A 51 -5.55 -14.18 10.69
CA ASN A 51 -4.88 -15.46 10.64
C ASN A 51 -3.87 -15.56 9.48
N ILE A 52 -3.00 -16.56 9.54
CA ILE A 52 -1.96 -16.80 8.53
C ILE A 52 -2.54 -17.06 7.13
N THR A 53 -3.76 -17.61 7.03
CA THR A 53 -4.45 -17.85 5.76
C THR A 53 -4.78 -16.53 5.07
N VAL A 54 -5.31 -15.54 5.81
CA VAL A 54 -5.58 -14.19 5.29
C VAL A 54 -4.29 -13.53 4.84
N GLN A 55 -3.23 -13.61 5.63
CA GLN A 55 -1.91 -13.06 5.26
C GLN A 55 -1.36 -13.68 3.98
N ARG A 56 -1.46 -15.02 3.83
CA ARG A 56 -1.01 -15.73 2.62
C ARG A 56 -1.80 -15.32 1.39
N VAL A 57 -3.13 -15.25 1.50
CA VAL A 57 -4.00 -14.81 0.40
C VAL A 57 -3.71 -13.36 0.03
N ALA A 58 -3.59 -12.46 1.02
CA ALA A 58 -3.28 -11.05 0.79
C ALA A 58 -1.93 -10.88 0.06
N ASN A 59 -0.90 -11.66 0.42
CA ASN A 59 0.38 -11.67 -0.29
C ASN A 59 0.22 -12.08 -1.77
N VAL A 60 -0.54 -13.15 -2.05
CA VAL A 60 -0.79 -13.60 -3.42
C VAL A 60 -1.54 -12.52 -4.21
N VAL A 61 -2.60 -11.96 -3.64
CA VAL A 61 -3.40 -10.89 -4.24
C VAL A 61 -2.54 -9.68 -4.59
N ALA A 62 -1.72 -9.20 -3.65
CA ALA A 62 -0.84 -8.06 -3.87
C ALA A 62 0.21 -8.34 -4.96
N ARG A 63 0.86 -9.52 -4.91
CA ARG A 63 1.86 -9.92 -5.90
C ARG A 63 1.24 -10.02 -7.30
N ARG A 64 0.05 -10.62 -7.43
CA ARG A 64 -0.65 -10.71 -8.71
C ARG A 64 -1.09 -9.33 -9.22
N ALA A 65 -1.55 -8.44 -8.33
CA ALA A 65 -1.93 -7.08 -8.71
C ALA A 65 -0.73 -6.27 -9.25
N LEU A 66 0.45 -6.45 -8.66
CA LEU A 66 1.71 -5.87 -9.15
C LEU A 66 2.10 -6.46 -10.50
N ASN A 67 2.08 -7.79 -10.65
CA ASN A 67 2.43 -8.47 -11.89
C ASN A 67 1.50 -8.10 -13.06
N LEU A 68 0.22 -7.88 -12.77
CA LEU A 68 -0.79 -7.43 -13.74
C LEU A 68 -0.78 -5.91 -13.96
N ASN A 69 0.15 -5.17 -13.34
CA ASN A 69 0.26 -3.71 -13.42
C ASN A 69 -1.01 -2.92 -13.02
N LEU A 70 -1.90 -3.52 -12.21
CA LEU A 70 -3.18 -2.87 -11.82
C LEU A 70 -2.99 -1.71 -10.85
N VAL A 71 -1.89 -1.74 -10.09
CA VAL A 71 -1.58 -0.79 -9.04
C VAL A 71 -0.34 0.05 -9.38
N ALA A 72 -0.06 0.24 -10.67
CA ALA A 72 1.04 1.07 -11.13
C ALA A 72 0.96 2.49 -10.55
N GLY A 73 2.09 2.99 -10.04
CA GLY A 73 2.17 4.32 -9.41
C GLY A 73 1.63 4.40 -7.97
N ARG A 74 1.15 3.30 -7.38
CA ARG A 74 0.70 3.25 -5.97
C ARG A 74 1.83 2.81 -5.05
N SER A 75 1.85 3.32 -3.82
CA SER A 75 2.88 2.95 -2.84
C SER A 75 2.70 1.50 -2.33
N PRO A 76 3.78 0.78 -1.97
CA PRO A 76 3.71 -0.57 -1.41
C PRO A 76 2.77 -0.69 -0.20
N VAL A 77 2.76 0.33 0.67
CA VAL A 77 1.85 0.41 1.82
C VAL A 77 0.38 0.39 1.39
N SER A 78 0.03 1.17 0.36
CA SER A 78 -1.34 1.25 -0.16
C SER A 78 -1.78 -0.07 -0.78
N VAL A 79 -0.87 -0.72 -1.51
CA VAL A 79 -1.10 -2.04 -2.11
C VAL A 79 -1.31 -3.09 -1.03
N ALA A 80 -0.45 -3.12 0.00
CA ALA A 80 -0.59 -4.04 1.12
C ALA A 80 -1.93 -3.86 1.84
N ALA A 81 -2.28 -2.63 2.22
CA ALA A 81 -3.52 -2.32 2.93
C ALA A 81 -4.76 -2.76 2.13
N ALA A 82 -4.80 -2.47 0.83
CA ALA A 82 -5.95 -2.81 0.00
C ALA A 82 -6.03 -4.32 -0.29
N ALA A 83 -4.91 -5.02 -0.42
CA ALA A 83 -4.90 -6.47 -0.59
C ALA A 83 -5.30 -7.21 0.69
N ILE A 84 -4.92 -6.69 1.87
CA ILE A 84 -5.42 -7.17 3.17
C ILE A 84 -6.92 -6.99 3.25
N TYR A 85 -7.44 -5.80 2.93
CA TYR A 85 -8.88 -5.55 2.93
C TYR A 85 -9.63 -6.54 2.02
N MET A 86 -9.15 -6.73 0.79
CA MET A 86 -9.73 -7.63 -0.19
C MET A 86 -9.71 -9.11 0.29
N ALA A 87 -8.57 -9.59 0.78
CA ALA A 87 -8.43 -10.96 1.28
C ALA A 87 -9.25 -11.23 2.55
N ALA A 88 -9.22 -10.29 3.50
CA ALA A 88 -9.97 -10.35 4.74
C ALA A 88 -11.48 -10.42 4.46
N TYR A 89 -11.97 -9.63 3.52
CA TYR A 89 -13.37 -9.66 3.11
C TYR A 89 -13.74 -10.99 2.45
N ALA A 90 -12.93 -11.46 1.48
CA ALA A 90 -13.19 -12.70 0.75
C ALA A 90 -13.17 -13.95 1.64
N LEU A 91 -12.39 -13.95 2.73
CA LEU A 91 -12.31 -15.04 3.70
C LEU A 91 -13.28 -14.89 4.88
N GLY A 92 -14.16 -13.88 4.86
CA GLY A 92 -15.12 -13.63 5.94
C GLY A 92 -14.51 -13.05 7.22
N CYS A 93 -13.22 -12.72 7.23
CA CYS A 93 -12.50 -12.10 8.35
C CYS A 93 -12.55 -10.57 8.24
N ARG A 94 -13.75 -9.99 8.06
CA ARG A 94 -13.93 -8.57 7.68
C ARG A 94 -13.22 -7.61 8.65
N LYS A 95 -12.61 -6.57 8.08
CA LYS A 95 -12.00 -5.44 8.79
C LYS A 95 -12.46 -4.14 8.15
N GLU A 96 -12.72 -3.14 8.98
CA GLU A 96 -13.05 -1.81 8.48
C GLU A 96 -11.83 -1.17 7.82
N LYS A 97 -12.06 -0.40 6.75
CA LYS A 97 -10.97 0.30 6.05
C LYS A 97 -10.25 1.25 7.00
N ARG A 98 -10.99 1.86 7.94
CA ARG A 98 -10.45 2.70 9.02
C ARG A 98 -9.38 1.96 9.82
N ASP A 99 -9.73 0.78 10.35
CA ASP A 99 -8.84 0.00 11.21
C ASP A 99 -7.57 -0.42 10.45
N ILE A 100 -7.72 -0.77 9.17
CA ILE A 100 -6.57 -1.08 8.30
C ILE A 100 -5.73 0.18 8.05
N GLY A 101 -6.37 1.33 7.83
CA GLY A 101 -5.71 2.61 7.64
C GLY A 101 -4.90 3.06 8.86
N ASP A 102 -5.46 2.87 10.06
CA ASP A 102 -4.80 3.18 11.33
C ASP A 102 -3.53 2.33 11.53
N VAL A 103 -3.57 1.05 11.15
CA VAL A 103 -2.42 0.14 11.21
C VAL A 103 -1.39 0.43 10.11
N ALA A 104 -1.86 0.71 8.89
CA ALA A 104 -1.01 0.91 7.72
C ALA A 104 -0.43 2.33 7.63
N GLY A 105 -0.99 3.29 8.38
CA GLY A 105 -0.63 4.70 8.30
C GLY A 105 -1.08 5.34 6.98
N CYS A 106 -2.23 4.93 6.43
CA CYS A 106 -2.78 5.49 5.19
C CYS A 106 -4.28 5.80 5.29
N ALA A 107 -4.74 6.76 4.48
CA ALA A 107 -6.14 7.18 4.51
C ALA A 107 -7.08 6.11 3.91
N GLU A 108 -8.30 6.03 4.41
CA GLU A 108 -9.34 5.12 3.87
C GLU A 108 -9.60 5.35 2.38
N ALA A 109 -9.52 6.60 1.93
CA ALA A 109 -9.64 6.96 0.52
C ALA A 109 -8.52 6.34 -0.33
N THR A 110 -7.30 6.24 0.21
CA THR A 110 -6.15 5.59 -0.43
C THR A 110 -6.38 4.09 -0.56
N ILE A 111 -6.88 3.45 0.49
CA ILE A 111 -7.27 2.03 0.48
C ILE A 111 -8.35 1.80 -0.56
N THR A 112 -9.41 2.61 -0.55
CA THR A 112 -10.55 2.49 -1.48
C THR A 112 -10.11 2.68 -2.93
N CYS A 113 -9.30 3.70 -3.22
CA CYS A 113 -8.79 3.94 -4.56
C CYS A 113 -7.95 2.76 -5.07
N THR A 114 -7.11 2.17 -4.21
CA THR A 114 -6.23 1.05 -4.56
C THR A 114 -7.02 -0.24 -4.71
N TYR A 115 -7.96 -0.46 -3.81
CA TYR A 115 -8.90 -1.56 -3.85
C TYR A 115 -9.70 -1.57 -5.16
N ARG A 116 -10.26 -0.43 -5.58
CA ARG A 116 -11.01 -0.33 -6.85
C ARG A 116 -10.18 -0.69 -8.07
N ALA A 117 -8.89 -0.34 -8.06
CA ALA A 117 -7.99 -0.72 -9.15
C ALA A 117 -7.81 -2.25 -9.23
N MET A 118 -7.68 -2.92 -8.09
CA MET A 118 -7.60 -4.39 -8.00
C MET A 118 -8.93 -5.08 -8.27
N HIS A 119 -10.05 -4.48 -7.84
CA HIS A 119 -11.39 -5.05 -7.99
C HIS A 119 -11.76 -5.33 -9.44
N SER A 120 -11.26 -4.50 -10.38
CA SER A 120 -11.45 -4.68 -11.82
C SER A 120 -11.07 -6.07 -12.35
N ARG A 121 -10.15 -6.78 -11.68
CA ARG A 121 -9.71 -8.14 -12.02
C ARG A 121 -9.65 -9.03 -10.78
N ALA A 122 -10.55 -8.83 -9.83
CA ALA A 122 -10.52 -9.53 -8.54
C ALA A 122 -10.41 -11.05 -8.69
N SER A 123 -11.16 -11.65 -9.62
CA SER A 123 -11.15 -13.10 -9.89
C SER A 123 -9.78 -13.68 -10.24
N GLU A 124 -8.91 -12.89 -10.88
CA GLU A 124 -7.57 -13.33 -11.28
C GLU A 124 -6.53 -13.19 -10.13
N LEU A 125 -6.87 -12.45 -9.08
CA LEU A 125 -5.94 -12.15 -7.99
C LEU A 125 -5.89 -13.23 -6.90
N PHE A 126 -6.95 -14.03 -6.77
CA PHE A 126 -7.04 -15.03 -5.70
C PHE A 126 -6.37 -16.37 -6.06
N PRO A 127 -5.71 -17.02 -5.10
CA PRO A 127 -5.22 -18.38 -5.26
C PRO A 127 -6.36 -19.37 -5.50
N GLU A 128 -6.15 -20.35 -6.38
CA GLU A 128 -7.18 -21.34 -6.77
C GLU A 128 -7.42 -22.40 -5.69
N ASP A 129 -6.43 -22.64 -4.82
CA ASP A 129 -6.42 -23.65 -3.77
C ASP A 129 -7.12 -23.21 -2.48
N VAL A 130 -7.63 -21.98 -2.41
CA VAL A 130 -8.22 -21.42 -1.20
C VAL A 130 -9.75 -21.37 -1.28
N ARG A 131 -10.41 -21.92 -0.24
CA ARG A 131 -11.85 -21.80 -0.06
C ARG A 131 -12.22 -20.39 0.41
N LEU A 132 -12.72 -19.57 -0.51
CA LEU A 132 -13.25 -18.25 -0.21
C LEU A 132 -14.66 -18.34 0.39
N ALA A 133 -14.95 -17.48 1.36
CA ALA A 133 -16.30 -17.31 1.92
C ALA A 133 -17.20 -16.48 0.99
N ILE A 134 -16.61 -15.52 0.27
CA ILE A 134 -17.29 -14.64 -0.68
C ILE A 134 -16.53 -14.70 -2.01
N ARG A 135 -17.27 -14.86 -3.11
CA ARG A 135 -16.66 -14.93 -4.44
C ARG A 135 -16.07 -13.57 -4.83
N PRO A 136 -14.96 -13.54 -5.59
CA PRO A 136 -14.33 -12.27 -5.98
C PRO A 136 -15.28 -11.30 -6.71
N ASP A 137 -16.25 -11.83 -7.46
CA ASP A 137 -17.25 -11.04 -8.21
C ASP A 137 -18.33 -10.41 -7.31
N GLU A 138 -18.49 -10.92 -6.08
CA GLU A 138 -19.47 -10.45 -5.09
C GLU A 138 -18.85 -9.49 -4.05
N LEU A 139 -17.57 -9.13 -4.22
CA LEU A 139 -16.90 -8.19 -3.34
C LEU A 139 -17.47 -6.76 -3.51
N PRO A 140 -17.64 -5.99 -2.42
CA PRO A 140 -18.24 -4.66 -2.45
C PRO A 140 -17.32 -3.65 -3.14
N LEU A 141 -17.86 -2.55 -3.68
CA LEU A 141 -17.10 -1.45 -4.32
C LEU A 141 -16.72 -0.30 -3.36
#